data_AF-A0A3M7MJQ5-F1
#
_entry.id   AF-A0A3M7MJQ5-F1
#
_cell.length_a   1.000
_cell.length_b   1.000
_cell.length_c   1.000
_cell.angle_alpha   90.00
_cell.angle_beta   90.00
_cell.angle_gamma   90.00
#
_symmetry.space_group_name_H-M   'P 1'
#
loop_
_entity.id
_entity.type
_entity.pdbx_description
1 polymer ?
#
loop_
_entity_poly.entity_id
_entity_poly.type
_entity_poly.pdbx_seq_one_letter_code
_entity_poly.pdbx_strand_id
1 'polypeptide(L)'
;MQCVVVVILWFCVTALNPPRLRKKKRTSAEIEEQQAQSHPVPPLGTDTKEKHAHRHNFASVLVQFHRTQCYFSATVQIASLTYGIFSTDMLNVFLLVPLATNGILPIVFTYILLLRYHRATLDITILTTVCWILASLVYWVLYSHVIPINGEIRNQNANYSAYEQFMYKLSALEACGGYSALAVCPDNFSLGKDEIVRASWRLRALTPVIWSFSSICLIVALGEEVKRRRREWKYHTVEQGTEVKDESRHGTEPYHHKATSGHEHGTHSLFKNSVVYCTVTALFSACVGMQLSLLSVSLSLKMTNVHNWTFGQIVAITVWTPPLLGYLYDEVKVFMPERFKTSTDELD
;
A
#
# COMPACT_ATOMS: atom_id res chain seq x y z
N MET A 1 1.05 -9.25 -8.12
CA MET A 1 1.42 -7.98 -8.80
C MET A 1 1.32 -6.77 -7.88
N GLN A 2 0.16 -6.44 -7.28
CA GLN A 2 0.01 -5.25 -6.41
C GLN A 2 1.11 -5.11 -5.35
N CYS A 3 1.36 -6.16 -4.56
CA CYS A 3 2.35 -6.12 -3.48
C CYS A 3 3.78 -5.90 -3.99
N VAL A 4 4.12 -6.46 -5.16
CA VAL A 4 5.43 -6.24 -5.81
C VAL A 4 5.57 -4.80 -6.26
N VAL A 5 4.55 -4.24 -6.91
CA VAL A 5 4.56 -2.83 -7.35
C VAL A 5 4.71 -1.88 -6.16
N VAL A 6 3.98 -2.14 -5.07
CA VAL A 6 4.10 -1.33 -3.84
C VAL A 6 5.51 -1.41 -3.25
N VAL A 7 6.13 -2.59 -3.22
CA VAL A 7 7.51 -2.75 -2.76
C VAL A 7 8.49 -2.00 -3.66
N ILE A 8 8.31 -2.06 -4.99
CA ILE A 8 9.15 -1.31 -5.94
C ILE A 8 8.99 0.19 -5.73
N LEU A 9 7.75 0.70 -5.67
CA LEU A 9 7.46 2.11 -5.39
C LEU A 9 8.08 2.54 -4.05
N TRP A 10 8.05 1.66 -3.05
CA TRP A 10 8.70 1.90 -1.78
C TRP A 10 10.23 1.98 -1.88
N PHE A 11 10.88 1.06 -2.61
CA PHE A 11 12.33 1.14 -2.84
C PHE A 11 12.69 2.45 -3.56
N CYS A 12 11.91 2.85 -4.56
CA CYS A 12 12.07 4.14 -5.24
C CYS A 12 11.95 5.31 -4.25
N VAL A 13 10.95 5.31 -3.36
CA VAL A 13 10.79 6.32 -2.29
C VAL A 13 12.02 6.42 -1.41
N THR A 14 12.55 5.27 -1.01
CA THR A 14 13.64 5.17 -0.04
C THR A 14 14.97 5.59 -0.67
N ALA A 15 15.16 5.26 -1.95
CA ALA A 15 16.31 5.68 -2.74
C ALA A 15 16.31 7.20 -3.03
N LEU A 16 15.14 7.79 -3.32
CA LEU A 16 15.00 9.22 -3.62
C LEU A 16 15.10 10.13 -2.40
N ASN A 17 14.88 9.58 -1.19
CA ASN A 17 15.07 10.30 0.06
C ASN A 17 16.14 9.61 0.90
N PRO A 18 17.42 9.64 0.47
CA PRO A 18 18.49 9.15 1.33
C PRO A 18 18.38 9.91 2.66
N PRO A 19 18.36 9.20 3.80
CA PRO A 19 18.40 9.88 5.08
C PRO A 19 19.57 10.84 4.98
N ARG A 20 19.31 12.13 5.20
CA ARG A 20 20.37 13.11 5.37
C ARG A 20 21.10 12.65 6.63
N LEU A 21 22.00 11.68 6.45
CA LEU A 21 23.06 11.30 7.37
C LEU A 21 23.70 12.63 7.64
N ARG A 22 23.31 13.21 8.78
CA ARG A 22 23.76 14.52 9.26
C ARG A 22 25.23 14.54 8.87
N LYS A 23 25.59 15.36 7.87
CA LYS A 23 26.99 15.69 7.61
C LYS A 23 27.43 16.24 8.94
N LYS A 24 28.06 15.36 9.72
CA LYS A 24 28.52 15.58 11.07
C LYS A 24 29.31 16.86 10.95
N LYS A 25 28.84 17.90 11.65
CA LYS A 25 29.43 19.25 11.74
C LYS A 25 30.89 19.15 11.31
N ARG A 26 31.17 19.55 10.07
CA ARG A 26 32.55 19.82 9.69
C ARG A 26 32.95 20.91 10.66
N THR A 27 33.83 20.55 11.57
CA THR A 27 34.26 21.36 12.70
C THR A 27 34.54 22.76 12.18
N SER A 28 33.95 23.79 12.80
CA SER A 28 34.10 25.20 12.40
C SER A 28 35.56 25.68 12.31
N ALA A 29 36.52 24.86 12.70
CA ALA A 29 37.96 25.09 12.52
C ALA A 29 38.45 24.97 11.06
N GLU A 30 37.75 24.30 10.14
CA GLU A 30 38.18 24.17 8.73
C GLU A 30 37.61 25.28 7.82
N ILE A 31 36.71 26.12 8.33
CA ILE A 31 36.09 27.23 7.57
C ILE A 31 36.93 28.51 7.65
N GLU A 32 37.79 28.66 8.66
CA GLU A 32 38.63 29.85 8.81
C GLU A 32 39.81 29.89 7.83
N GLU A 33 40.25 28.73 7.30
CA GLU A 33 41.39 28.65 6.37
C GLU A 33 40.98 28.75 4.88
N GLN A 34 39.70 28.58 4.55
CA GLN A 34 39.19 28.63 3.16
C GLN A 34 38.67 29.99 2.71
N GLN A 35 38.65 31.00 3.58
CA GLN A 35 38.15 32.34 3.24
C GLN A 35 39.20 33.23 2.51
N ALA A 36 40.40 32.71 2.23
CA ALA A 36 41.48 33.46 1.59
C ALA A 36 41.62 33.25 0.06
N GLN A 37 40.83 32.37 -0.58
CA GLN A 37 40.91 32.14 -2.03
C GLN A 37 39.58 32.45 -2.72
N SER A 38 39.49 33.66 -3.26
CA SER A 38 38.38 34.19 -4.05
C SER A 38 38.35 33.57 -5.46
N HIS A 39 37.69 32.42 -5.61
CA HIS A 39 37.25 31.94 -6.93
C HIS A 39 35.74 32.16 -7.11
N PRO A 40 35.31 32.56 -8.33
CA PRO A 40 33.89 32.82 -8.61
C PRO A 40 33.09 31.51 -8.46
N VAL A 41 32.16 31.53 -7.52
CA VAL A 41 31.30 30.40 -7.18
C VAL A 41 30.31 30.16 -8.34
N PRO A 42 30.22 28.94 -8.92
CA PRO A 42 29.24 28.63 -9.95
C PRO A 42 27.80 28.74 -9.41
N PRO A 43 26.81 29.07 -10.26
CA PRO A 43 25.44 29.33 -9.84
C PRO A 43 24.80 28.07 -9.23
N LEU A 44 24.68 28.07 -7.91
CA LEU A 44 24.16 27.00 -7.05
C LEU A 44 22.61 27.00 -7.02
N GLY A 45 21.94 26.94 -8.17
CA GLY A 45 20.50 27.22 -8.28
C GLY A 45 19.60 26.14 -8.92
N THR A 46 20.14 25.20 -9.69
CA THR A 46 19.34 24.27 -10.51
C THR A 46 18.94 22.99 -9.78
N ASP A 47 19.85 22.39 -9.00
CA ASP A 47 19.64 21.07 -8.38
C ASP A 47 18.47 20.99 -7.38
N THR A 48 18.14 22.10 -6.73
CA THR A 48 17.07 22.13 -5.71
C THR A 48 15.69 22.09 -6.35
N LYS A 49 15.49 22.78 -7.48
CA LYS A 49 14.19 22.84 -8.16
C LYS A 49 13.79 21.49 -8.73
N GLU A 50 14.74 20.79 -9.36
CA GLU A 50 14.53 19.47 -9.95
C GLU A 50 14.11 18.43 -8.91
N LYS A 51 14.80 18.39 -7.76
CA LYS A 51 14.45 17.49 -6.63
C LYS A 51 13.05 17.73 -6.09
N HIS A 52 12.60 18.99 -6.05
CA HIS A 52 11.25 19.32 -5.63
C HIS A 52 10.19 18.84 -6.64
N ALA A 53 10.47 18.91 -7.95
CA ALA A 53 9.58 18.43 -8.99
C ALA A 53 9.38 16.91 -8.94
N HIS A 54 10.46 16.12 -8.85
CA HIS A 54 10.37 14.65 -8.75
C HIS A 54 9.54 14.21 -7.54
N ARG A 55 9.77 14.83 -6.38
CA ARG A 55 9.02 14.52 -5.16
C ARG A 55 7.53 14.84 -5.31
N HIS A 56 7.21 15.92 -6.02
CA HIS A 56 5.82 16.31 -6.29
C HIS A 56 5.13 15.31 -7.23
N ASN A 57 5.77 14.97 -8.35
CA ASN A 57 5.23 14.03 -9.35
C ASN A 57 5.02 12.65 -8.73
N PHE A 58 6.02 12.17 -8.00
CA PHE A 58 5.93 10.90 -7.29
C PHE A 58 4.76 10.88 -6.30
N ALA A 59 4.57 11.96 -5.52
CA ALA A 59 3.46 12.04 -4.57
C ALA A 59 2.09 12.03 -5.26
N SER A 60 1.96 12.68 -6.42
CA SER A 60 0.75 12.64 -7.25
C SER A 60 0.42 11.21 -7.69
N VAL A 61 1.44 10.49 -8.17
CA VAL A 61 1.32 9.11 -8.64
C VAL A 61 0.97 8.17 -7.50
N LEU A 62 1.57 8.36 -6.32
CA LEU A 62 1.24 7.58 -5.14
C LEU A 62 -0.25 7.74 -4.75
N VAL A 63 -0.79 8.97 -4.85
CA VAL A 63 -2.21 9.23 -4.60
C VAL A 63 -3.10 8.53 -5.63
N GLN A 64 -2.79 8.66 -6.92
CA GLN A 64 -3.57 8.02 -7.98
C GLN A 64 -3.52 6.50 -7.86
N PHE A 65 -2.34 5.95 -7.66
CA PHE A 65 -2.12 4.52 -7.46
C PHE A 65 -2.90 4.00 -6.26
N HIS A 66 -2.89 4.71 -5.13
CA HIS A 66 -3.67 4.34 -3.95
C HIS A 66 -5.18 4.32 -4.22
N ARG A 67 -5.71 5.36 -4.88
CA ARG A 67 -7.14 5.42 -5.27
C ARG A 67 -7.51 4.24 -6.14
N THR A 68 -6.69 3.96 -7.16
CA THR A 68 -6.85 2.83 -8.06
C THR A 68 -6.83 1.49 -7.32
N GLN A 69 -5.91 1.31 -6.36
CA GLN A 69 -5.85 0.12 -5.51
C GLN A 69 -7.12 -0.04 -4.67
N CYS A 70 -7.60 1.04 -4.05
CA CYS A 70 -8.84 1.05 -3.27
C CYS A 70 -10.06 0.67 -4.12
N TYR A 71 -10.24 1.29 -5.28
CA TYR A 71 -11.39 0.98 -6.15
C TYR A 71 -11.34 -0.47 -6.64
N PHE A 72 -10.18 -0.93 -7.11
CA PHE A 72 -10.02 -2.32 -7.53
C PHE A 72 -10.31 -3.29 -6.38
N SER A 73 -9.74 -3.05 -5.20
CA SER A 73 -9.97 -3.88 -4.02
C SER A 73 -11.47 -3.91 -3.68
N ALA A 74 -12.11 -2.75 -3.56
CA ALA A 74 -13.53 -2.64 -3.25
C ALA A 74 -14.40 -3.40 -4.26
N THR A 75 -14.14 -3.25 -5.57
CA THR A 75 -14.86 -3.99 -6.60
C THR A 75 -14.74 -5.50 -6.41
N VAL A 76 -13.54 -6.02 -6.15
CA VAL A 76 -13.38 -7.47 -5.98
C VAL A 76 -14.01 -7.97 -4.67
N GLN A 77 -13.96 -7.19 -3.59
CA GLN A 77 -14.64 -7.56 -2.34
C GLN A 77 -16.18 -7.56 -2.51
N ILE A 78 -16.74 -6.56 -3.20
CA ILE A 78 -18.17 -6.52 -3.52
C ILE A 78 -18.54 -7.73 -4.40
N ALA A 79 -17.77 -8.00 -5.44
CA ALA A 79 -17.99 -9.14 -6.32
C ALA A 79 -17.93 -10.48 -5.55
N SER A 80 -17.02 -10.59 -4.58
CA SER A 80 -16.95 -11.75 -3.71
C SER A 80 -18.24 -11.89 -2.90
N LEU A 81 -18.71 -10.83 -2.25
CA LEU A 81 -19.95 -10.84 -1.47
C LEU A 81 -21.17 -11.21 -2.32
N THR A 82 -21.28 -10.67 -3.53
CA THR A 82 -22.42 -10.96 -4.43
C THR A 82 -22.35 -12.36 -5.04
N TYR A 83 -21.16 -12.93 -5.19
CA TYR A 83 -20.97 -14.32 -5.64
C TYR A 83 -21.51 -15.36 -4.63
N GLY A 84 -21.86 -14.94 -3.40
CA GLY A 84 -22.43 -15.84 -2.40
C GLY A 84 -21.36 -16.58 -1.61
N ILE A 85 -20.39 -15.84 -1.05
CA ILE A 85 -19.28 -16.42 -0.26
C ILE A 85 -19.73 -17.33 0.90
N PHE A 86 -20.99 -17.26 1.34
CA PHE A 86 -21.52 -18.02 2.48
C PHE A 86 -21.67 -19.53 2.20
N SER A 87 -21.74 -19.95 0.94
CA SER A 87 -21.87 -21.37 0.56
C SER A 87 -20.62 -21.90 -0.15
N THR A 88 -19.45 -21.29 0.08
CA THR A 88 -18.30 -21.49 -0.81
C THR A 88 -17.55 -22.81 -0.64
N ASP A 89 -17.14 -23.34 -1.79
CA ASP A 89 -16.17 -24.42 -1.93
C ASP A 89 -14.80 -24.02 -1.38
N MET A 90 -14.05 -25.02 -0.90
CA MET A 90 -12.72 -24.79 -0.32
C MET A 90 -11.77 -24.10 -1.32
N LEU A 91 -11.93 -24.39 -2.61
CA LEU A 91 -11.19 -23.76 -3.71
C LEU A 91 -11.34 -22.24 -3.71
N ASN A 92 -12.59 -21.76 -3.60
CA ASN A 92 -12.88 -20.33 -3.56
C ASN A 92 -12.28 -19.68 -2.32
N VAL A 93 -12.27 -20.38 -1.17
CA VAL A 93 -11.59 -19.91 0.04
C VAL A 93 -10.08 -19.77 -0.18
N PHE A 94 -9.42 -20.77 -0.77
CA PHE A 94 -7.98 -20.72 -1.06
C PHE A 94 -7.60 -19.60 -2.04
N LEU A 95 -8.48 -19.25 -2.97
CA LEU A 95 -8.25 -18.18 -3.94
C LEU A 95 -8.57 -16.79 -3.36
N LEU A 96 -9.73 -16.66 -2.69
CA LEU A 96 -10.26 -15.39 -2.25
C LEU A 96 -9.61 -14.89 -0.96
N VAL A 97 -9.12 -15.76 -0.06
CA VAL A 97 -8.44 -15.31 1.17
C VAL A 97 -7.16 -14.52 0.86
N PRO A 98 -6.19 -15.04 0.07
CA PRO A 98 -5.02 -14.26 -0.34
C PRO A 98 -5.42 -12.96 -1.02
N LEU A 99 -6.47 -12.98 -1.84
CA LEU A 99 -6.96 -11.81 -2.53
C LEU A 99 -7.57 -10.76 -1.58
N ALA A 100 -8.32 -11.17 -0.56
CA ALA A 100 -8.81 -10.29 0.50
C ALA A 100 -7.66 -9.68 1.30
N THR A 101 -6.61 -10.46 1.62
CA THR A 101 -5.44 -9.91 2.30
C THR A 101 -4.63 -8.95 1.41
N ASN A 102 -4.60 -9.16 0.09
CA ASN A 102 -4.04 -8.20 -0.87
C ASN A 102 -4.89 -6.92 -0.94
N GLY A 103 -6.19 -7.00 -0.62
CA GLY A 103 -7.05 -5.83 -0.44
C GLY A 103 -6.79 -5.04 0.85
N ILE A 104 -5.94 -5.55 1.76
CA ILE A 104 -5.67 -4.94 3.07
C ILE A 104 -4.23 -4.45 3.15
N LEU A 105 -3.25 -5.37 3.04
CA LEU A 105 -1.85 -5.07 3.34
C LEU A 105 -1.26 -3.94 2.47
N PRO A 106 -1.26 -4.03 1.13
CA PRO A 106 -0.70 -2.96 0.29
C PRO A 106 -1.47 -1.65 0.40
N ILE A 107 -2.79 -1.68 0.58
CA ILE A 107 -3.60 -0.46 0.75
C ILE A 107 -3.19 0.28 2.03
N VAL A 108 -3.08 -0.43 3.16
CA VAL A 108 -2.62 0.17 4.41
C VAL A 108 -1.18 0.67 4.28
N PHE A 109 -0.31 -0.09 3.62
CA PHE A 109 1.09 0.32 3.45
C PHE A 109 1.22 1.59 2.61
N THR A 110 0.54 1.66 1.45
CA THR A 110 0.50 2.86 0.60
C THR A 110 -0.10 4.05 1.35
N TYR A 111 -1.13 3.84 2.17
CA TYR A 111 -1.70 4.90 3.01
C TYR A 111 -0.70 5.47 4.04
N ILE A 112 0.11 4.61 4.67
CA ILE A 112 1.17 5.06 5.59
C ILE A 112 2.23 5.87 4.83
N LEU A 113 2.59 5.47 3.61
CA LEU A 113 3.47 6.27 2.75
C LEU A 113 2.87 7.65 2.46
N LEU A 114 1.57 7.73 2.14
CA LEU A 114 0.87 8.99 1.90
C LEU A 114 0.85 9.91 3.13
N LEU A 115 0.68 9.34 4.34
CA LEU A 115 0.76 10.09 5.60
C LEU A 115 2.16 10.67 5.81
N ARG A 116 3.22 9.89 5.55
CA ARG A 116 4.62 10.37 5.63
C ARG A 116 4.89 11.54 4.68
N TYR A 117 4.29 11.53 3.50
CA TYR A 117 4.43 12.61 2.53
C TYR A 117 3.49 13.81 2.78
N HIS A 118 2.67 13.77 3.84
CA HIS A 118 1.66 14.78 4.14
C HIS A 118 0.64 14.98 2.99
N ARG A 119 0.35 13.93 2.22
CA ARG A 119 -0.58 13.95 1.08
C ARG A 119 -1.85 13.15 1.31
N ALA A 120 -2.04 12.61 2.52
CA ALA A 120 -3.29 11.99 2.91
C ALA A 120 -4.38 13.06 3.05
N THR A 121 -5.31 13.09 2.09
CA THR A 121 -6.55 13.89 2.16
C THR A 121 -7.65 13.11 2.87
N LEU A 122 -8.69 13.81 3.33
CA LEU A 122 -9.85 13.22 4.00
C LEU A 122 -10.52 12.15 3.14
N ASP A 123 -10.71 12.42 1.86
CA ASP A 123 -11.34 11.48 0.93
C ASP A 123 -10.54 10.18 0.83
N ILE A 124 -9.21 10.26 0.80
CA ILE A 124 -8.33 9.09 0.77
C ILE A 124 -8.44 8.31 2.07
N THR A 125 -8.46 8.98 3.23
CA THR A 125 -8.62 8.34 4.53
C THR A 125 -9.96 7.58 4.63
N ILE A 126 -11.06 8.22 4.21
CA ILE A 126 -12.39 7.58 4.20
C ILE A 126 -12.39 6.39 3.24
N LEU A 127 -11.92 6.58 2.01
CA LEU A 127 -11.86 5.53 0.99
C LEU A 127 -11.04 4.31 1.49
N THR A 128 -9.89 4.57 2.10
CA THR A 128 -9.03 3.52 2.70
C THR A 128 -9.75 2.77 3.81
N THR A 129 -10.45 3.48 4.69
CA THR A 129 -11.17 2.91 5.82
C THR A 129 -12.32 2.03 5.34
N VAL A 130 -13.11 2.51 4.38
CA VAL A 130 -14.21 1.74 3.78
C VAL A 130 -13.69 0.47 3.09
N CYS A 131 -12.62 0.59 2.30
CA CYS A 131 -12.01 -0.58 1.64
C CYS A 131 -11.47 -1.59 2.66
N TRP A 132 -10.85 -1.13 3.74
CA TRP A 132 -10.36 -1.99 4.80
C TRP A 132 -11.48 -2.73 5.55
N ILE A 133 -12.60 -2.04 5.87
CA ILE A 133 -13.77 -2.66 6.51
C ILE A 133 -14.32 -3.75 5.59
N LEU A 134 -14.52 -3.42 4.31
CA LEU A 134 -15.08 -4.34 3.33
C LEU A 134 -14.20 -5.57 3.12
N ALA A 135 -12.89 -5.37 2.97
CA ALA A 135 -11.93 -6.47 2.83
C ALA A 135 -11.81 -7.30 4.11
N SER A 136 -11.91 -6.68 5.29
CA SER A 136 -11.93 -7.41 6.57
C SER A 136 -13.19 -8.25 6.73
N LEU A 137 -14.34 -7.74 6.30
CA LEU A 137 -15.60 -8.49 6.32
C LEU A 137 -15.50 -9.74 5.44
N VAL A 138 -15.08 -9.60 4.18
CA VAL A 138 -14.88 -10.73 3.27
C VAL A 138 -13.84 -11.71 3.82
N TYR A 139 -12.72 -11.19 4.34
CA TYR A 139 -11.67 -12.00 4.95
C TYR A 139 -12.21 -12.87 6.08
N TRP A 140 -12.94 -12.30 7.04
CA TRP A 140 -13.44 -13.06 8.19
C TRP A 140 -14.52 -14.08 7.81
N VAL A 141 -15.40 -13.75 6.87
CA VAL A 141 -16.39 -14.70 6.35
C VAL A 141 -15.66 -15.90 5.72
N LEU A 142 -14.72 -15.66 4.80
CA LEU A 142 -13.93 -16.72 4.18
C LEU A 142 -13.10 -17.51 5.19
N TYR A 143 -12.47 -16.82 6.15
CA TYR A 143 -11.64 -17.44 7.18
C TYR A 143 -12.45 -18.38 8.07
N SER A 144 -13.71 -18.06 8.37
CA SER A 144 -14.59 -18.93 9.16
C SER A 144 -14.89 -20.27 8.46
N HIS A 145 -14.78 -20.32 7.14
CA HIS A 145 -14.94 -21.54 6.35
C HIS A 145 -13.64 -22.36 6.20
N VAL A 146 -12.50 -21.90 6.72
CA VAL A 146 -11.22 -22.62 6.63
C VAL A 146 -11.18 -23.77 7.66
N ILE A 147 -11.53 -24.98 7.22
CA ILE A 147 -11.61 -26.17 8.09
C ILE A 147 -10.22 -26.67 8.52
N PRO A 148 -10.04 -27.05 9.81
CA PRO A 148 -8.92 -27.87 10.27
C PRO A 148 -8.88 -29.26 9.68
N ILE A 149 -8.04 -29.40 8.67
CA ILE A 149 -7.40 -30.67 8.34
C ILE A 149 -6.47 -31.01 9.50
N ASN A 150 -6.99 -31.67 10.54
CA ASN A 150 -6.17 -32.22 11.60
C ASN A 150 -5.28 -33.30 10.99
N GLY A 151 -3.95 -33.13 11.10
CA GLY A 151 -2.96 -34.03 10.50
C GLY A 151 -2.85 -35.39 11.20
N GLU A 152 -3.40 -35.53 12.42
CA GLU A 152 -3.31 -36.76 13.23
C GLU A 152 -4.39 -37.79 12.91
N ILE A 153 -4.74 -37.93 11.64
CA ILE A 153 -5.65 -38.98 11.21
C ILE A 153 -4.84 -40.26 10.99
N ARG A 154 -4.49 -40.93 12.10
CA ARG A 154 -3.70 -42.18 12.12
C ARG A 154 -4.53 -43.41 11.72
N ASN A 155 -5.86 -43.30 11.66
CA ASN A 155 -6.77 -44.37 11.25
C ASN A 155 -7.08 -44.29 9.75
N GLN A 156 -6.87 -45.38 9.00
CA GLN A 156 -7.18 -45.48 7.57
C GLN A 156 -8.64 -45.09 7.24
N ASN A 157 -9.60 -45.47 8.09
CA ASN A 157 -11.01 -45.12 7.91
C ASN A 157 -11.29 -43.60 8.02
N ALA A 158 -10.50 -42.89 8.80
CA ALA A 158 -10.66 -41.45 8.95
C ALA A 158 -9.93 -40.68 7.83
N ASN A 159 -8.91 -41.26 7.18
CA ASN A 159 -8.37 -40.70 5.93
C ASN A 159 -9.43 -40.73 4.83
N TYR A 160 -10.27 -41.76 4.80
CA TYR A 160 -11.39 -41.85 3.86
C TYR A 160 -12.45 -40.77 4.16
N SER A 161 -12.75 -40.50 5.43
CA SER A 161 -13.69 -39.43 5.82
C SER A 161 -13.13 -38.02 5.52
N ALA A 162 -11.83 -37.79 5.76
CA ALA A 162 -11.18 -36.53 5.37
C ALA A 162 -11.14 -36.36 3.85
N TYR A 163 -10.90 -37.45 3.12
CA TYR A 163 -11.00 -37.49 1.67
C TYR A 163 -12.44 -37.22 1.20
N GLU A 164 -13.47 -37.82 1.80
CA GLU A 164 -14.87 -37.53 1.48
C GLU A 164 -15.23 -36.08 1.75
N GLN A 165 -14.82 -35.50 2.88
CA GLN A 165 -15.04 -34.08 3.17
C GLN A 165 -14.31 -33.16 2.18
N PHE A 166 -13.13 -33.58 1.72
CA PHE A 166 -12.32 -32.83 0.76
C PHE A 166 -12.88 -32.96 -0.66
N MET A 167 -13.23 -34.18 -1.08
CA MET A 167 -13.92 -34.50 -2.32
C MET A 167 -15.26 -33.79 -2.36
N TYR A 168 -16.17 -33.97 -1.41
CA TYR A 168 -17.50 -33.36 -1.48
C TYR A 168 -17.45 -31.82 -1.56
N LYS A 169 -16.37 -31.19 -1.09
CA LYS A 169 -16.13 -29.74 -1.19
C LYS A 169 -15.27 -29.28 -2.37
N LEU A 170 -14.72 -30.20 -3.17
CA LEU A 170 -13.90 -29.92 -4.36
C LEU A 170 -14.38 -30.62 -5.64
N SER A 171 -15.18 -31.68 -5.51
CA SER A 171 -15.69 -32.56 -6.57
C SER A 171 -16.92 -32.00 -7.28
N ALA A 172 -17.33 -30.77 -6.96
CA ALA A 172 -18.21 -30.00 -7.83
C ALA A 172 -17.51 -29.59 -9.14
N LEU A 173 -16.20 -29.84 -9.28
CA LEU A 173 -15.44 -29.69 -10.51
C LEU A 173 -15.17 -31.06 -11.13
N GLU A 174 -15.61 -31.27 -12.38
CA GLU A 174 -15.24 -32.43 -13.20
C GLU A 174 -13.72 -32.48 -13.36
N ALA A 175 -13.07 -33.30 -12.54
CA ALA A 175 -11.62 -33.36 -12.43
C ALA A 175 -11.09 -34.79 -12.54
N CYS A 176 -11.58 -35.54 -13.53
CA CYS A 176 -10.97 -36.79 -14.00
C CYS A 176 -10.71 -36.72 -15.52
N GLY A 177 -10.15 -35.60 -15.98
CA GLY A 177 -9.92 -35.31 -17.41
C GLY A 177 -8.66 -34.48 -17.73
N GLY A 178 -7.68 -34.40 -16.82
CA GLY A 178 -6.29 -34.05 -17.18
C GLY A 178 -5.73 -32.67 -16.80
N TYR A 179 -6.47 -31.73 -16.21
CA TYR A 179 -5.91 -30.37 -15.94
C TYR A 179 -6.24 -29.71 -14.59
N SER A 180 -6.97 -30.35 -13.68
CA SER A 180 -7.25 -29.77 -12.36
C SER A 180 -6.19 -30.20 -11.35
N ALA A 181 -5.31 -29.30 -10.91
CA ALA A 181 -4.21 -29.62 -9.99
C ALA A 181 -4.66 -29.90 -8.53
N LEU A 182 -5.97 -29.84 -8.27
CA LEU A 182 -6.60 -30.31 -7.03
C LEU A 182 -7.37 -31.63 -7.23
N ALA A 183 -7.22 -32.28 -8.40
CA ALA A 183 -7.74 -33.61 -8.64
C ALA A 183 -6.95 -34.60 -7.79
N VAL A 184 -7.39 -34.79 -6.55
CA VAL A 184 -6.87 -35.86 -5.72
C VAL A 184 -7.58 -37.14 -6.16
N CYS A 185 -6.87 -37.99 -6.92
CA CYS A 185 -7.42 -39.29 -7.31
C CYS A 185 -7.60 -40.16 -6.06
N PRO A 186 -8.72 -40.90 -5.93
CA PRO A 186 -9.00 -41.74 -4.77
C PRO A 186 -7.88 -42.73 -4.47
N ASP A 187 -7.24 -43.26 -5.51
CA ASP A 187 -6.20 -44.29 -5.38
C ASP A 187 -4.79 -43.73 -5.11
N ASN A 188 -4.57 -42.41 -5.22
CA ASN A 188 -3.25 -41.77 -5.10
C ASN A 188 -3.26 -40.52 -4.21
N PHE A 189 -4.09 -40.52 -3.15
CA PHE A 189 -4.21 -39.40 -2.20
C PHE A 189 -2.87 -38.95 -1.59
N SER A 190 -1.92 -39.88 -1.44
CA SER A 190 -0.59 -39.59 -0.88
C SER A 190 0.21 -38.58 -1.69
N LEU A 191 0.02 -38.52 -3.03
CA LEU A 191 0.87 -37.70 -3.91
C LEU A 191 0.61 -36.18 -3.84
N GLY A 192 -0.46 -35.72 -3.17
CA GLY A 192 -0.77 -34.28 -3.03
C GLY A 192 -1.11 -33.83 -1.61
N LYS A 193 -1.27 -34.76 -0.66
CA LYS A 193 -1.68 -34.47 0.72
C LYS A 193 -0.76 -33.47 1.40
N ASP A 194 0.56 -33.67 1.32
CA ASP A 194 1.53 -32.85 2.05
C ASP A 194 1.56 -31.40 1.56
N GLU A 195 1.38 -31.17 0.27
CA GLU A 195 1.33 -29.82 -0.31
C GLU A 195 0.07 -29.08 0.13
N ILE A 196 -1.08 -29.76 0.11
CA ILE A 196 -2.37 -29.20 0.53
C ILE A 196 -2.39 -28.91 2.03
N VAL A 197 -1.87 -29.83 2.85
CA VAL A 197 -1.78 -29.63 4.30
C VAL A 197 -0.86 -28.45 4.62
N ARG A 198 0.31 -28.38 3.95
CA ARG A 198 1.25 -27.26 4.11
C ARG A 198 0.63 -25.93 3.66
N ALA A 199 -0.10 -25.93 2.56
CA ALA A 199 -0.84 -24.77 2.05
C ALA A 199 -1.91 -24.30 3.03
N SER A 200 -2.76 -25.21 3.51
CA SER A 200 -3.80 -24.93 4.51
C SER A 200 -3.21 -24.37 5.80
N TRP A 201 -2.10 -24.95 6.26
CA TRP A 201 -1.40 -24.48 7.47
C TRP A 201 -0.82 -23.09 7.27
N ARG A 202 -0.13 -22.83 6.16
CA ARG A 202 0.41 -21.50 5.83
C ARG A 202 -0.69 -20.46 5.75
N LEU A 203 -1.80 -20.77 5.08
CA LEU A 203 -2.95 -19.86 4.98
C LEU A 203 -3.47 -19.51 6.38
N ARG A 204 -3.66 -20.51 7.25
CA ARG A 204 -4.20 -20.27 8.60
C ARG A 204 -3.25 -19.61 9.58
N ALA A 205 -1.95 -19.85 9.46
CA ALA A 205 -0.97 -19.21 10.32
C ALA A 205 -0.65 -17.78 9.84
N LEU A 206 -0.45 -17.57 8.54
CA LEU A 206 0.07 -16.30 8.02
C LEU A 206 -1.01 -15.25 7.82
N THR A 207 -2.22 -15.61 7.37
CA THR A 207 -3.24 -14.60 7.04
C THR A 207 -3.73 -13.82 8.26
N PRO A 208 -3.94 -14.43 9.45
CA PRO A 208 -4.36 -13.66 10.64
C PRO A 208 -3.25 -12.74 11.14
N VAL A 209 -1.99 -13.16 11.02
CA VAL A 209 -0.82 -12.33 11.37
C VAL A 209 -0.75 -11.09 10.47
N ILE A 210 -0.86 -11.29 9.15
CA ILE A 210 -0.86 -10.19 8.16
C ILE A 210 -2.04 -9.24 8.42
N TRP A 211 -3.24 -9.78 8.65
CA TRP A 211 -4.45 -9.00 8.93
C TRP A 211 -4.32 -8.20 10.23
N SER A 212 -3.84 -8.82 11.31
CA SER A 212 -3.71 -8.17 12.63
C SER A 212 -2.68 -7.05 12.58
N PHE A 213 -1.51 -7.31 12.01
CA PHE A 213 -0.45 -6.32 11.89
C PHE A 213 -0.90 -5.10 11.07
N SER A 214 -1.46 -5.33 9.87
CA SER A 214 -1.96 -4.25 9.02
C SER A 214 -3.09 -3.46 9.68
N SER A 215 -4.00 -4.11 10.40
CA SER A 215 -5.09 -3.43 11.11
C SER A 215 -4.59 -2.55 12.25
N ILE A 216 -3.62 -3.04 13.04
CA ILE A 216 -2.97 -2.24 14.09
C ILE A 216 -2.30 -1.01 13.47
N CYS A 217 -1.54 -1.19 12.39
CA CYS A 217 -0.89 -0.06 11.70
C CYS A 217 -1.90 0.95 11.16
N LEU A 218 -3.03 0.49 10.63
CA LEU A 218 -4.10 1.38 10.15
C LEU A 218 -4.72 2.16 11.31
N ILE A 219 -5.05 1.51 12.43
CA ILE A 219 -5.63 2.19 13.60
C ILE A 219 -4.68 3.27 14.12
N VAL A 220 -3.38 2.98 14.22
CA VAL A 220 -2.35 3.96 14.62
C VAL A 220 -2.30 5.11 13.62
N ALA A 221 -2.31 4.81 12.31
CA ALA A 221 -2.29 5.81 11.25
C ALA A 221 -3.53 6.72 11.27
N LEU A 222 -4.73 6.16 11.50
CA LEU A 222 -5.97 6.92 11.66
C LEU A 222 -5.96 7.78 12.93
N GLY A 223 -5.46 7.25 14.04
CA GLY A 223 -5.32 7.99 15.29
C GLY A 223 -4.42 9.21 15.15
N GLU A 224 -3.28 9.08 14.46
CA GLU A 224 -2.39 10.19 14.17
C GLU A 224 -3.04 11.22 13.25
N GLU A 225 -3.80 10.80 12.24
CA GLU A 225 -4.53 11.71 11.34
C GLU A 225 -5.61 12.50 12.08
N VAL A 226 -6.41 11.84 12.91
CA VAL A 226 -7.44 12.50 13.74
C VAL A 226 -6.80 13.49 14.72
N LYS A 227 -5.68 13.11 15.35
CA LYS A 227 -4.93 13.98 16.26
C LYS A 227 -4.36 15.20 15.54
N ARG A 228 -3.86 15.03 14.31
CA ARG A 228 -3.37 16.12 13.46
C ARG A 228 -4.49 17.12 13.18
N ARG A 229 -5.64 16.64 12.69
CA ARG A 229 -6.80 17.51 12.38
C ARG A 229 -7.36 18.21 13.61
N ARG A 230 -7.42 17.51 14.75
CA ARG A 230 -7.86 18.13 16.01
C ARG A 230 -6.96 19.28 16.45
N ARG A 231 -5.66 19.23 16.12
CA ARG A 231 -4.75 20.36 16.37
C ARG A 231 -5.03 21.52 15.43
N GLU A 232 -5.18 21.23 14.12
CA GLU A 232 -5.51 22.25 13.11
C GLU A 232 -6.81 23.00 13.44
N TRP A 233 -7.86 22.27 13.83
CA TRP A 233 -9.12 22.89 14.26
C TRP A 233 -8.96 23.82 15.45
N LYS A 234 -8.14 23.46 16.44
CA LYS A 234 -7.90 24.33 17.60
C LYS A 234 -7.23 25.65 17.22
N TYR A 235 -6.35 25.67 16.21
CA TYR A 235 -5.71 26.90 15.77
C TYR A 235 -6.71 27.85 15.10
N HIS A 236 -7.56 27.33 14.20
CA HIS A 236 -8.56 28.15 13.51
C HIS A 236 -9.62 28.74 14.45
N THR A 237 -10.04 28.01 15.49
CA THR A 237 -11.00 28.54 16.48
C THR A 237 -10.42 29.69 17.31
N VAL A 238 -9.11 29.67 17.59
CA VAL A 238 -8.44 30.73 18.37
C VAL A 238 -8.28 32.01 17.53
N GLU A 239 -7.96 31.89 16.25
CA GLU A 239 -7.88 33.05 15.35
C GLU A 239 -9.23 33.75 15.19
N GLN A 240 -10.32 32.99 14.95
CA GLN A 240 -11.66 33.59 14.81
C GLN A 240 -12.20 34.23 16.10
N GLY A 241 -11.78 33.76 17.27
CA GLY A 241 -12.19 34.33 18.55
C GLY A 241 -11.54 35.68 18.89
N THR A 242 -10.44 36.04 18.21
CA THR A 242 -9.65 37.24 18.53
C THR A 242 -10.06 38.46 17.69
N GLU A 243 -10.66 38.26 16.51
CA GLU A 243 -11.05 39.38 15.61
C GLU A 243 -12.32 40.15 16.05
N VAL A 244 -13.17 39.59 16.91
CA VAL A 244 -14.48 40.20 17.22
C VAL A 244 -14.42 41.25 18.35
N LYS A 245 -13.25 41.53 18.95
CA LYS A 245 -13.17 42.40 20.14
C LYS A 245 -12.53 43.78 19.96
N ASP A 246 -12.06 44.15 18.78
CA ASP A 246 -11.34 45.43 18.54
C ASP A 246 -12.03 46.40 17.55
N GLU A 247 -13.36 46.35 17.41
CA GLU A 247 -14.11 47.30 16.57
C GLU A 247 -14.48 48.61 17.30
N SER A 248 -13.58 49.19 18.12
CA SER A 248 -13.90 50.45 18.83
C SER A 248 -12.76 51.43 19.12
N ARG A 249 -11.65 51.41 18.39
CA ARG A 249 -10.72 52.57 18.40
C ARG A 249 -10.19 52.95 17.01
N HIS A 250 -10.77 54.04 16.52
CA HIS A 250 -10.23 55.01 15.57
C HIS A 250 -8.70 55.13 15.55
N GLY A 251 -8.13 55.28 14.35
CA GLY A 251 -6.90 56.04 14.15
C GLY A 251 -5.87 55.40 13.21
N THR A 252 -6.12 55.55 11.91
CA THR A 252 -5.16 55.77 10.81
C THR A 252 -3.66 55.50 11.07
N GLU A 253 -3.13 54.37 10.59
CA GLU A 253 -1.78 54.30 10.01
C GLU A 253 -1.64 53.06 9.08
N PRO A 254 -1.04 53.20 7.88
CA PRO A 254 -0.90 52.10 6.93
C PRO A 254 0.33 51.25 7.27
N TYR A 255 0.15 50.25 8.14
CA TYR A 255 1.19 49.28 8.44
C TYR A 255 1.26 48.18 7.36
N HIS A 256 2.41 48.12 6.69
CA HIS A 256 2.83 46.98 5.88
C HIS A 256 2.83 45.70 6.73
N HIS A 257 1.79 44.88 6.60
CA HIS A 257 1.79 43.51 7.09
C HIS A 257 2.83 42.70 6.32
N LYS A 258 4.05 42.72 6.87
CA LYS A 258 5.12 41.78 6.51
C LYS A 258 4.60 40.42 6.95
N ALA A 259 4.12 39.62 5.99
CA ALA A 259 3.73 38.23 6.19
C ALA A 259 4.91 37.50 6.84
N THR A 260 4.88 37.40 8.17
CA THR A 260 5.89 36.75 8.97
C THR A 260 5.77 35.26 8.69
N SER A 261 6.63 34.82 7.77
CA SER A 261 7.16 33.49 7.57
C SER A 261 6.64 32.47 8.59
N GLY A 262 5.77 31.59 8.10
CA GLY A 262 5.19 30.50 8.85
C GLY A 262 6.20 29.81 9.74
N HIS A 263 6.04 29.99 11.04
CA HIS A 263 6.51 29.03 12.00
C HIS A 263 5.71 27.75 11.74
N GLU A 264 6.22 26.91 10.83
CA GLU A 264 5.88 25.50 10.77
C GLU A 264 6.25 24.90 12.12
N HIS A 265 5.35 25.00 13.10
CA HIS A 265 5.43 24.27 14.34
C HIS A 265 5.36 22.80 13.97
N GLY A 266 6.56 22.23 13.80
CA GLY A 266 6.81 20.89 13.37
C GLY A 266 6.14 19.92 14.32
N THR A 267 4.90 19.57 14.02
CA THR A 267 4.22 18.48 14.67
C THR A 267 5.11 17.25 14.50
N HIS A 268 5.62 16.76 15.63
CA HIS A 268 6.43 15.55 15.68
C HIS A 268 5.54 14.36 15.31
N SER A 269 5.34 14.14 14.01
CA SER A 269 4.75 12.92 13.48
C SER A 269 5.60 11.74 13.93
N LEU A 270 4.98 10.68 14.45
CA LEU A 270 5.66 9.42 14.83
C LEU A 270 6.52 8.87 13.67
N PHE A 271 6.12 9.13 12.43
CA PHE A 271 6.83 8.69 11.22
C PHE A 271 8.03 9.57 10.84
N LYS A 272 8.28 10.66 11.56
CA LYS A 272 9.49 11.48 11.39
C LYS A 272 10.73 10.75 11.91
N ASN A 273 10.58 9.83 12.87
CA ASN A 273 11.68 9.00 13.32
C ASN A 273 12.04 7.98 12.22
N SER A 274 13.22 8.16 11.61
CA SER A 274 13.71 7.29 10.54
C SER A 274 13.80 5.83 10.97
N VAL A 275 14.09 5.55 12.25
CA VAL A 275 14.21 4.18 12.77
C VAL A 275 12.84 3.51 12.79
N VAL A 276 11.84 4.16 13.40
CA VAL A 276 10.46 3.63 13.46
C VAL A 276 9.92 3.37 12.06
N TYR A 277 10.13 4.30 11.14
CA TYR A 277 9.74 4.11 9.74
C TYR A 277 10.43 2.91 9.10
N CYS A 278 11.75 2.78 9.25
CA CYS A 278 12.51 1.66 8.71
C CYS A 278 11.99 0.32 9.27
N THR A 279 11.73 0.25 10.58
CA THR A 279 11.17 -0.94 11.22
C THR A 279 9.78 -1.28 10.70
N VAL A 280 8.85 -0.32 10.69
CA VAL A 280 7.48 -0.53 10.18
C VAL A 280 7.52 -1.03 8.74
N THR A 281 8.38 -0.41 7.94
CA THR A 281 8.59 -0.76 6.53
C THR A 281 9.18 -2.15 6.34
N ALA A 282 10.17 -2.54 7.14
CA ALA A 282 10.75 -3.88 7.10
C ALA A 282 9.69 -4.93 7.46
N LEU A 283 8.82 -4.64 8.44
CA LEU A 283 7.69 -5.49 8.79
C LEU A 283 6.67 -5.61 7.66
N PHE A 284 6.31 -4.49 7.00
CA PHE A 284 5.45 -4.54 5.81
C PHE A 284 6.07 -5.36 4.67
N SER A 285 7.38 -5.21 4.45
CA SER A 285 8.11 -5.98 3.44
C SER A 285 8.12 -7.48 3.77
N ALA A 286 8.29 -7.84 5.04
CA ALA A 286 8.16 -9.22 5.49
C ALA A 286 6.73 -9.76 5.28
N CYS A 287 5.69 -8.99 5.61
CA CYS A 287 4.30 -9.36 5.34
C CYS A 287 4.02 -9.53 3.83
N VAL A 288 4.61 -8.69 2.97
CA VAL A 288 4.52 -8.85 1.51
C VAL A 288 5.21 -10.14 1.08
N GLY A 289 6.38 -10.47 1.63
CA GLY A 289 7.04 -11.75 1.40
C GLY A 289 6.18 -12.95 1.80
N MET A 290 5.49 -12.86 2.96
CA MET A 290 4.53 -13.88 3.39
C MET A 290 3.34 -14.01 2.41
N GLN A 291 2.78 -12.89 1.92
CA GLN A 291 1.73 -12.92 0.91
C GLN A 291 2.19 -13.53 -0.42
N LEU A 292 3.41 -13.21 -0.87
CA LEU A 292 3.98 -13.82 -2.07
C LEU A 292 4.16 -15.33 -1.89
N SER A 293 4.56 -15.77 -0.69
CA SER A 293 4.58 -17.20 -0.35
C SER A 293 3.19 -17.83 -0.39
N LEU A 294 2.13 -17.12 0.01
CA LEU A 294 0.74 -17.62 -0.12
C LEU A 294 0.30 -17.70 -1.58
N LEU A 295 0.63 -16.70 -2.41
CA LEU A 295 0.33 -16.71 -3.84
C LEU A 295 1.10 -17.80 -4.59
N SER A 296 2.32 -18.14 -4.13
CA SER A 296 3.10 -19.23 -4.71
C SER A 296 2.37 -20.58 -4.61
N VAL A 297 1.51 -20.76 -3.60
CA VAL A 297 0.67 -21.96 -3.48
C VAL A 297 -0.36 -22.02 -4.60
N SER A 298 -1.02 -20.91 -4.94
CA SER A 298 -1.96 -20.88 -6.07
C SER A 298 -1.26 -21.19 -7.40
N LEU A 299 -0.01 -20.76 -7.55
CA LEU A 299 0.82 -21.08 -8.73
C LEU A 299 1.26 -22.55 -8.75
N SER A 300 1.69 -23.11 -7.61
CA SER A 300 2.07 -24.53 -7.53
C SER A 300 0.88 -25.45 -7.82
N LEU A 301 -0.31 -25.03 -7.41
CA LEU A 301 -1.58 -25.69 -7.70
C LEU A 301 -2.11 -25.40 -9.12
N LYS A 302 -1.29 -24.84 -10.03
CA LYS A 302 -1.64 -24.49 -11.43
C LYS A 302 -3.03 -23.85 -11.59
N MET A 303 -3.52 -23.12 -10.59
CA MET A 303 -4.83 -22.46 -10.62
C MET A 303 -4.83 -21.27 -11.60
N THR A 304 -3.64 -20.89 -12.06
CA THR A 304 -3.43 -19.74 -12.93
C THR A 304 -2.58 -20.20 -14.11
N ASN A 305 -3.14 -20.11 -15.32
CA ASN A 305 -2.37 -20.34 -16.53
C ASN A 305 -1.65 -19.05 -16.92
N VAL A 306 -0.32 -19.05 -16.87
CA VAL A 306 0.51 -17.87 -17.19
C VAL A 306 0.40 -17.50 -18.67
N HIS A 307 0.10 -18.48 -19.53
CA HIS A 307 -0.02 -18.28 -20.97
C HIS A 307 -1.44 -17.85 -21.40
N ASN A 308 -2.47 -18.21 -20.63
CA ASN A 308 -3.85 -17.85 -20.91
C ASN A 308 -4.36 -16.85 -19.89
N TRP A 309 -4.22 -15.57 -20.23
CA TRP A 309 -4.62 -14.51 -19.34
C TRP A 309 -6.13 -14.51 -19.16
N THR A 310 -6.58 -14.53 -17.90
CA THR A 310 -8.00 -14.41 -17.60
C THR A 310 -8.42 -12.94 -17.72
N PHE A 311 -9.71 -12.71 -18.01
CA PHE A 311 -10.27 -11.36 -18.09
C PHE A 311 -9.92 -10.52 -16.84
N GLY A 312 -9.94 -11.10 -15.65
CA GLY A 312 -9.56 -10.42 -14.40
C GLY A 312 -8.10 -9.96 -14.36
N GLN A 313 -7.16 -10.73 -14.94
CA GLN A 313 -5.75 -10.33 -15.03
C GLN A 313 -5.55 -9.16 -15.99
N ILE A 314 -6.25 -9.18 -17.12
CA ILE A 314 -6.24 -8.08 -18.10
C ILE A 314 -6.77 -6.81 -17.44
N VAL A 315 -7.94 -6.88 -16.79
CA VAL A 315 -8.55 -5.74 -16.07
C VAL A 315 -7.61 -5.21 -14.98
N ALA A 316 -6.96 -6.08 -14.22
CA ALA A 316 -6.02 -5.64 -13.19
C ALA A 316 -4.86 -4.82 -13.77
N ILE A 317 -4.33 -5.22 -14.92
CA ILE A 317 -3.22 -4.53 -15.58
C ILE A 317 -3.69 -3.23 -16.23
N THR A 318 -4.85 -3.21 -16.88
CA THR A 318 -5.39 -1.98 -17.47
C THR A 318 -5.76 -0.94 -16.42
N VAL A 319 -6.07 -1.36 -15.20
CA VAL A 319 -6.36 -0.46 -14.08
C VAL A 319 -5.07 0.15 -13.50
N TRP A 320 -3.95 -0.57 -13.44
CA TRP A 320 -2.68 -0.04 -12.89
C TRP A 320 -1.75 0.62 -13.89
N THR A 321 -1.85 0.27 -15.17
CA THR A 321 -0.96 0.82 -16.21
C THR A 321 -1.09 2.33 -16.36
N PRO A 322 -2.29 2.95 -16.38
CA PRO A 322 -2.44 4.39 -16.56
C PRO A 322 -1.68 5.26 -15.56
N PRO A 323 -1.80 5.08 -14.22
CA PRO A 323 -1.04 5.90 -13.28
C PRO A 323 0.47 5.70 -13.38
N LEU A 324 0.93 4.50 -13.74
CA LEU A 324 2.37 4.23 -13.96
C LEU A 324 2.89 4.88 -15.24
N LEU A 325 2.10 4.84 -16.32
CA LEU A 325 2.46 5.48 -17.58
C LEU A 325 2.44 7.01 -17.45
N GLY A 326 1.45 7.56 -16.73
CA GLY A 326 1.40 8.98 -16.39
C GLY A 326 2.63 9.43 -15.61
N TYR A 327 3.07 8.63 -14.62
CA TYR A 327 4.33 8.91 -13.91
C TYR A 327 5.53 8.93 -14.84
N LEU A 328 5.68 7.90 -15.67
CA LEU A 328 6.81 7.79 -16.59
C LEU A 328 6.83 8.97 -17.55
N TYR A 329 5.66 9.38 -18.05
CA TYR A 329 5.52 10.56 -18.90
C TYR A 329 5.96 11.85 -18.19
N ASP A 330 5.50 12.07 -16.96
CA ASP A 330 5.87 13.25 -16.17
C ASP A 330 7.38 13.28 -15.85
N GLU A 331 7.99 12.13 -15.56
CA GLU A 331 9.43 12.02 -15.32
C GLU A 331 10.25 12.27 -16.60
N VAL A 332 9.83 11.72 -17.75
CA VAL A 332 10.47 11.97 -19.04
C VAL A 332 10.39 13.46 -19.40
N LYS A 333 9.28 14.13 -19.08
CA LYS A 333 9.13 15.58 -19.27
C LYS A 333 10.09 16.40 -18.42
N VAL A 334 10.36 15.98 -17.18
CA VAL A 334 11.36 16.62 -16.31
C VAL A 334 12.78 16.41 -16.84
N PHE A 335 13.08 15.20 -17.36
CA PHE A 335 14.42 14.86 -17.87
C PHE A 335 14.75 15.48 -19.23
N MET A 336 13.74 15.72 -20.09
CA MET A 336 13.92 16.23 -21.46
C MET A 336 13.15 17.54 -21.72
N PRO A 337 13.37 18.61 -20.94
CA PRO A 337 12.57 19.84 -21.05
C PRO A 337 12.65 20.48 -22.45
N GLU A 338 13.80 20.37 -23.12
CA GLU A 338 14.03 20.98 -24.44
C GLU A 338 13.18 20.37 -25.56
N ARG A 339 12.81 19.08 -25.47
CA ARG A 339 11.89 18.48 -26.47
C ARG A 339 10.44 18.94 -26.32
N PHE A 340 10.06 19.38 -25.13
CA PHE A 340 8.67 19.73 -24.81
C PHE A 340 8.40 21.23 -24.79
N LYS A 341 9.44 22.08 -24.82
CA LYS A 341 9.28 23.54 -24.93
C LYS A 341 8.77 23.98 -26.31
N THR A 342 9.27 23.37 -27.38
CA THR A 342 9.02 23.80 -28.77
C THR A 342 7.57 23.74 -29.24
N SER A 343 6.69 23.05 -28.54
CA SER A 343 5.29 22.88 -28.95
C SER A 343 4.28 23.78 -28.23
N THR A 344 4.72 24.57 -27.24
CA THR A 344 3.80 25.44 -26.47
C THR A 344 3.81 26.89 -26.95
N ASP A 345 4.90 27.34 -27.58
CA ASP A 345 5.05 28.72 -28.05
C ASP A 345 4.48 28.97 -29.47
N GLU A 346 3.95 27.94 -30.15
CA GLU A 346 3.34 28.05 -31.49
C GLU A 346 1.81 28.04 -31.50
N LEU A 347 1.15 28.06 -30.33
CA LEU A 347 -0.32 28.00 -30.22
C LEU A 347 -0.96 29.19 -29.49
N ASP A 348 -0.17 30.20 -29.15
CA ASP A 348 -0.62 31.56 -28.81
C ASP A 348 -0.38 32.49 -30.01
#